data_AF-A0A947MX11-F1
#
_entry.id   AF-A0A947MX11-F1
#
_cell.length_a   1.000
_cell.length_b   1.000
_cell.length_c   1.000
_cell.angle_alpha   90.00
_cell.angle_beta   90.00
_cell.angle_gamma   90.00
#
_symmetry.space_group_name_H-M   'P 1'
#
loop_
_entity.id
_entity.type
_entity.pdbx_description
1 polymer ?
#
loop_
_entity_poly.entity_id
_entity_poly.type
_entity_poly.pdbx_seq_one_letter_code
_entity_poly.pdbx_strand_id
1 'polypeptide(L)' 'MKSPARILIVILIILASIAMIRFISGEDNWICDNGERVKHGIPSGTPPAEDCK' A
#
# COMPACT_ATOMS: atom_id res chain seq x y z
N MET A 1 1.82 38.73 1.82
CA MET A 1 2.17 37.46 2.50
C MET A 1 1.24 36.37 1.98
N LYS A 2 1.78 35.32 1.36
CA LYS A 2 0.96 34.19 0.88
C LYS A 2 0.39 33.47 2.11
N SER A 3 -0.93 33.30 2.16
CA SER A 3 -1.60 32.75 3.34
C SER A 3 -1.09 31.34 3.65
N PRO A 4 -0.69 31.04 4.91
CA PRO A 4 -0.19 29.72 5.31
C PRO A 4 -1.23 28.61 5.12
N ALA A 5 -2.51 28.98 5.02
CA ALA A 5 -3.61 28.05 4.75
C ALA A 5 -3.40 27.23 3.46
N ARG A 6 -2.81 27.83 2.41
CA ARG A 6 -2.55 27.10 1.16
C ARG A 6 -1.51 26.00 1.34
N ILE A 7 -0.47 26.27 2.12
CA ILE A 7 0.59 25.32 2.42
C ILE A 7 0.02 24.16 3.25
N LEU A 8 -0.79 24.48 4.26
CA LEU A 8 -1.45 23.48 5.10
C LEU A 8 -2.36 22.55 4.30
N ILE A 9 -3.17 23.10 3.38
CA ILE A 9 -4.05 22.31 2.51
C ILE A 9 -3.24 21.34 1.65
N VAL A 10 -2.13 21.79 1.05
CA VAL A 10 -1.27 20.92 0.23
C VAL A 10 -0.70 19.77 1.07
N ILE A 11 -0.22 20.05 2.29
CA ILE A 11 0.30 19.02 3.19
C ILE A 11 -0.78 17.98 3.54
N LEU A 12 -1.99 18.43 3.86
CA LEU A 12 -3.10 17.54 4.19
C LEU A 12 -3.49 16.64 3.02
N ILE A 13 -3.49 17.17 1.79
CA ILE A 13 -3.75 16.37 0.58
C ILE A 13 -2.70 15.28 0.41
N ILE A 14 -1.41 15.62 0.54
CA ILE A 14 -0.31 14.65 0.42
C ILE A 14 -0.46 13.53 1.46
N LEU A 15 -0.70 13.88 2.73
CA LEU A 15 -0.88 12.91 3.80
C LEU A 15 -2.10 12.01 3.56
N ALA A 16 -3.21 12.59 3.12
CA ALA A 16 -4.42 11.85 2.79
C ALA A 16 -4.19 10.87 1.62
N SER A 17 -3.46 11.29 0.58
CA SER A 17 -3.10 10.41 -0.55
C SER A 17 -2.21 9.25 -0.11
N ILE A 18 -1.20 9.50 0.71
CA ILE A 18 -0.32 8.44 1.25
C ILE A 18 -1.13 7.45 2.09
N ALA A 19 -1.98 7.95 2.99
CA ALA A 19 -2.85 7.10 3.79
C ALA A 19 -3.78 6.26 2.91
N MET A 20 -4.41 6.89 1.92
CA MET A 20 -5.32 6.22 0.99
C MET A 20 -4.61 5.09 0.23
N ILE A 21 -3.43 5.32 -0.33
CA ILE A 21 -2.62 4.28 -0.98
C ILE A 21 -2.33 3.16 0.03
N ARG A 22 -1.94 3.49 1.26
CA ARG A 22 -1.56 2.51 2.27
C ARG A 22 -2.72 1.61 2.74
N PHE A 23 -3.94 2.15 2.80
CA PHE A 23 -5.12 1.43 3.27
C PHE A 23 -5.92 0.76 2.15
N ILE A 24 -5.81 1.24 0.90
CA ILE A 24 -6.55 0.66 -0.25
C ILE A 24 -5.69 -0.32 -1.05
N SER A 25 -4.36 -0.22 -1.02
CA SER A 25 -3.48 -1.05 -1.86
C SER A 25 -3.53 -2.55 -1.56
N GLY A 26 -4.21 -2.99 -0.49
CA GLY A 26 -4.50 -4.41 -0.26
C GLY A 26 -3.29 -5.33 -0.39
N GLU A 27 -2.12 -4.92 0.15
CA GLU A 27 -0.89 -5.69 0.05
C GLU A 27 -0.99 -6.98 0.89
N ASP A 28 -1.68 -7.97 0.35
CA ASP A 28 -1.41 -9.37 0.62
C ASP A 28 0.01 -9.63 0.14
N ASN A 29 0.94 -9.54 1.07
CA ASN A 29 2.36 -9.62 0.78
C ASN A 29 2.76 -11.08 0.50
N TRP A 30 2.17 -11.70 -0.50
CA TRP A 30 2.63 -12.96 -1.09
C TRP A 30 3.23 -12.61 -2.44
N ILE A 31 4.54 -12.74 -2.56
CA ILE A 31 5.23 -12.54 -3.84
C ILE A 31 5.37 -13.88 -4.54
N CYS A 32 5.41 -13.85 -5.86
CA CYS A 32 5.76 -15.02 -6.65
C CYS A 32 7.28 -15.09 -6.80
N ASP A 33 7.90 -16.16 -6.31
CA ASP A 33 9.31 -16.46 -6.51
C ASP A 33 9.44 -17.90 -7.00
N ASN A 34 10.02 -18.09 -8.19
CA ASN A 34 10.15 -19.40 -8.84
C ASN A 34 8.85 -20.21 -8.98
N GLY A 35 7.70 -19.53 -9.13
CA GLY A 35 6.38 -20.16 -9.24
C GLY A 35 5.76 -20.52 -7.88
N GLU A 36 6.44 -20.23 -6.78
CA GLU A 36 5.95 -20.43 -5.43
C GLU A 36 5.57 -19.10 -4.78
N ARG A 37 4.52 -19.13 -3.95
CA ARG A 37 4.14 -17.96 -3.16
C ARG A 37 5.02 -17.88 -1.93
N VAL A 38 5.92 -16.91 -1.91
CA VAL A 38 6.79 -16.65 -0.78
C VAL A 38 6.22 -15.52 0.05
N LYS A 39 6.23 -15.70 1.37
CA LYS A 39 5.78 -14.70 2.31
C LYS A 39 6.70 -13.48 2.21
N HIS A 40 6.15 -12.36 1.78
CA HIS A 40 6.74 -11.03 1.89
C HIS A 40 6.00 -10.27 3.00
N GLY A 41 6.54 -9.21 3.59
CA GLY A 41 5.81 -8.39 4.58
C GLY A 41 5.06 -9.18 5.69
N ILE A 42 3.80 -8.80 5.95
CA ILE A 42 2.94 -9.43 6.98
C ILE A 42 1.55 -9.71 6.38
N PRO A 43 1.39 -10.72 5.51
CA PRO A 43 0.09 -11.10 5.01
C PRO A 43 -0.76 -11.60 6.18
N SER A 44 -1.99 -11.10 6.26
CA SER A 44 -2.97 -11.49 7.27
C SER A 44 -3.75 -12.75 6.87
N GLY A 45 -3.74 -13.11 5.58
CA GLY A 45 -4.40 -14.29 5.02
C GLY A 45 -3.43 -15.40 4.57
N THR A 46 -3.99 -16.60 4.38
CA THR A 46 -3.30 -17.70 3.69
C THR A 46 -2.93 -17.30 2.26
N PRO A 47 -1.82 -17.82 1.71
CA PRO A 47 -1.51 -17.60 0.30
C PRO A 47 -2.66 -18.14 -0.55
N PRO A 48 -3.01 -17.48 -1.67
CA PRO A 48 -4.01 -18.02 -2.58
C PRO A 48 -3.58 -19.41 -3.07
N ALA A 49 -4.53 -20.33 -3.19
CA ALA A 49 -4.29 -21.74 -3.49
C ALA A 49 -3.85 -22.02 -4.93
N GLU A 50 -3.83 -20.99 -5.79
CA GLU A 50 -3.38 -21.08 -7.17
C GLU A 50 -1.87 -20.79 -7.26
N ASP A 51 -1.17 -21.66 -8.00
CA ASP A 51 0.21 -21.43 -8.45
C ASP A 51 0.33 -20.05 -9.09
N CYS A 52 1.39 -19.32 -8.77
CA CYS A 52 1.61 -17.98 -9.30
C CYS A 52 2.45 -18.04 -10.59
N LYS A 53 2.15 -17.14 -11.54
CA LYS A 53 2.86 -17.01 -12.82
C LYS A 53 3.56 -15.67 -12.93
#